data_AF-A0A6B7PY42-F1
#
_entry.id   AF-A0A6B7PY42-F1
#
_cell.length_a   1.000
_cell.length_b   1.000
_cell.length_c   1.000
_cell.angle_alpha   90.00
_cell.angle_beta   90.00
_cell.angle_gamma   90.00
#
_symmetry.space_group_name_H-M   'P 1'
#
loop_
_entity.id
_entity.type
_entity.pdbx_description
1 polymer ?
#
loop_
_entity_poly.entity_id
_entity_poly.type
_entity_poly.pdbx_seq_one_letter_code
_entity_poly.pdbx_strand_id
1 'polypeptide(L)'
;MGFRAYVGFWFHCSPNPVNAIAPGEIETSILSAGTELIVDQQIPMHRLGKPEEVASLVHFLCTRGASYINGSEIHVNGGQHV
;
A
#
# COMPACT_ATOMS: atom_id res chain seq x y z
N MET A 1 0.00 -15.21 -17.36
CA MET A 1 1.02 -14.22 -16.96
C MET A 1 0.30 -12.99 -16.45
N GLY A 2 -0.09 -12.99 -15.16
CA GLY A 2 -0.69 -11.83 -14.52
C GLY A 2 0.42 -11.01 -13.86
N PHE A 3 0.54 -9.73 -14.22
CA PHE A 3 1.43 -8.80 -13.54
C PHE A 3 0.95 -8.64 -12.09
N ARG A 4 1.72 -9.14 -11.13
CA ARG A 4 1.59 -8.74 -9.72
C ARG A 4 2.41 -7.47 -9.55
N ALA A 5 1.76 -6.32 -9.45
CA ALA A 5 2.43 -5.06 -9.23
C ALA A 5 2.88 -4.97 -7.75
N TYR A 6 4.00 -5.59 -7.41
CA TYR A 6 4.75 -5.22 -6.20
C TYR A 6 5.41 -3.88 -6.47
N VAL A 7 4.72 -2.77 -6.17
CA VAL A 7 5.37 -1.46 -6.24
C VAL A 7 5.81 -1.07 -4.85
N GLY A 8 7.01 -1.53 -4.48
CA GLY A 8 7.76 -0.94 -3.38
C GLY A 8 8.20 0.46 -3.80
N PHE A 9 7.42 1.47 -3.48
CA PHE A 9 7.80 2.85 -3.72
C PHE A 9 8.64 3.35 -2.55
N TRP A 10 9.89 3.71 -2.85
CA TRP A 10 10.77 4.42 -1.93
C TRP A 10 10.41 5.90 -1.97
N PHE A 11 9.96 6.45 -0.85
CA PHE A 11 9.66 7.87 -0.74
C PHE A 11 10.70 8.58 0.13
N HIS A 12 11.19 9.71 -0.37
CA HIS A 12 12.03 10.65 0.35
C HIS A 12 11.39 12.04 0.28
N CYS A 13 10.94 12.56 1.42
CA CYS A 13 10.37 13.90 1.54
C CYS A 13 11.34 14.77 2.36
N SER A 14 12.44 15.26 1.78
CA SER A 14 13.46 16.04 2.52
C SER A 14 12.84 17.13 3.43
N PRO A 15 13.19 17.22 4.73
CA PRO A 15 14.24 16.49 5.47
C PRO A 15 13.77 15.16 6.11
N ASN A 16 12.65 14.60 5.71
CA ASN A 16 12.02 13.45 6.37
C ASN A 16 12.76 12.12 6.11
N PRO A 17 12.65 11.19 7.08
CA PRO A 17 13.17 9.84 6.99
C PRO A 17 12.69 9.04 5.76
N VAL A 18 13.49 8.04 5.38
CA VAL A 18 13.21 7.17 4.22
C VAL A 18 12.41 5.97 4.67
N ASN A 19 11.30 5.69 4.02
CA ASN A 19 10.43 4.54 4.29
C ASN A 19 9.97 3.89 2.98
N ALA A 20 9.54 2.64 3.07
CA ALA A 20 8.91 1.88 2.00
C ALA A 20 7.43 1.64 2.31
N ILE A 21 6.59 1.68 1.28
CA ILE A 21 5.17 1.33 1.37
C ILE A 21 4.94 0.07 0.55
N ALA A 22 4.31 -0.93 1.17
CA ALA A 22 3.97 -2.22 0.60
C ALA A 22 2.43 -2.34 0.44
N PRO A 23 1.85 -1.84 -0.65
CA PRO A 23 0.43 -1.98 -0.90
C PRO A 23 0.05 -3.43 -1.21
N GLY A 24 -1.17 -3.83 -0.82
CA GLY A 24 -1.82 -5.06 -1.28
C GLY A 24 -2.59 -4.84 -2.58
N GLU A 25 -3.70 -5.56 -2.76
CA GLU A 25 -4.59 -5.34 -3.90
C GLU A 25 -5.29 -3.97 -3.81
N ILE A 26 -5.01 -3.09 -4.78
CA ILE A 26 -5.58 -1.74 -4.88
C ILE A 26 -6.46 -1.63 -6.13
N GLU A 27 -7.59 -0.96 -6.00
CA GLU A 27 -8.50 -0.62 -7.10
C GLU A 27 -7.79 0.30 -8.09
N THR A 28 -7.54 -0.22 -9.29
CA THR A 28 -6.99 0.54 -10.41
C THR A 28 -7.86 0.34 -11.64
N SER A 29 -7.64 1.12 -12.69
CA SER A 29 -8.40 1.00 -13.96
C SER A 29 -8.22 -0.34 -14.67
N ILE A 30 -7.32 -1.20 -14.20
CA ILE A 30 -7.01 -2.50 -14.77
C ILE A 30 -7.17 -3.55 -13.68
N LEU A 31 -8.38 -4.10 -13.54
CA LEU A 31 -8.63 -5.27 -12.69
C LEU A 31 -8.58 -6.54 -13.53
N SER A 32 -7.95 -7.58 -13.00
CA SER A 32 -7.81 -8.87 -13.68
C SER A 32 -8.95 -9.82 -13.31
N ALA A 33 -9.30 -10.75 -14.21
CA ALA A 33 -10.23 -11.82 -13.87
C ALA A 33 -9.71 -12.61 -12.65
N GLY A 34 -10.58 -12.83 -11.65
CA GLY A 34 -10.22 -13.50 -10.40
C GLY A 34 -9.92 -12.57 -9.23
N THR A 35 -9.96 -11.24 -9.42
CA THR A 35 -9.79 -10.27 -8.32
C THR A 35 -10.83 -10.47 -7.21
N GLU A 36 -12.09 -10.76 -7.53
CA GLU A 36 -13.15 -11.01 -6.53
C GLU A 36 -12.82 -12.19 -5.59
N LEU A 37 -12.25 -13.28 -6.13
CA LEU A 37 -11.85 -14.43 -5.32
C LEU A 37 -10.70 -14.11 -4.38
N ILE A 38 -9.73 -13.30 -4.84
CA ILE A 38 -8.62 -12.84 -4.00
C ILE A 38 -9.15 -11.98 -2.86
N VAL A 39 -10.05 -11.05 -3.16
CA VAL A 39 -10.69 -10.18 -2.17
C VAL A 39 -11.40 -11.00 -1.10
N ASP A 40 -12.18 -12.01 -1.50
CA ASP A 40 -12.96 -12.80 -0.56
C ASP A 40 -12.10 -13.75 0.30
N GLN A 41 -11.08 -14.38 -0.30
CA GLN A 41 -10.33 -15.45 0.34
C GLN A 41 -9.04 -15.00 1.03
N GLN A 42 -8.43 -13.91 0.57
CA GLN A 42 -7.10 -13.50 1.03
C GLN A 42 -7.08 -12.15 1.72
N ILE A 43 -8.10 -11.30 1.56
CA ILE A 43 -8.10 -9.96 2.16
C ILE A 43 -9.10 -9.94 3.33
N PRO A 44 -8.66 -9.90 4.59
CA PRO A 44 -9.54 -9.80 5.76
C PRO A 44 -10.55 -8.65 5.73
N MET A 45 -10.23 -7.56 5.05
CA MET A 45 -11.17 -6.43 4.88
C MET A 45 -12.23 -6.64 3.79
N HIS A 46 -12.19 -7.75 3.04
CA HIS A 46 -13.14 -8.12 1.98
C HIS A 46 -13.41 -7.02 0.95
N ARG A 47 -12.41 -6.19 0.66
CA ARG A 47 -12.43 -5.20 -0.42
C ARG A 47 -11.02 -4.91 -0.92
N LEU A 48 -10.95 -4.35 -2.13
CA LEU A 48 -9.75 -3.68 -2.60
C LEU A 48 -9.49 -2.41 -1.78
N GLY A 49 -8.20 -2.11 -1.58
CA GLY A 49 -7.80 -0.78 -1.13
C GLY A 49 -8.01 0.24 -2.24
N LYS A 50 -8.09 1.52 -1.90
CA LYS A 50 -8.16 2.61 -2.88
C LYS A 50 -6.81 3.32 -3.01
N PRO A 51 -6.47 3.89 -4.18
CA PRO A 51 -5.25 4.68 -4.35
C PRO A 51 -5.11 5.80 -3.31
N GLU A 52 -6.22 6.42 -2.91
CA GLU A 52 -6.26 7.49 -1.92
C GLU A 52 -5.84 7.02 -0.52
N GLU A 53 -6.03 5.74 -0.18
CA GLU A 53 -5.61 5.18 1.10
C GLU A 53 -4.08 5.04 1.16
N VAL A 54 -3.45 4.63 0.06
CA VAL A 54 -1.98 4.61 -0.08
C VAL A 54 -1.44 6.05 -0.06
N ALA A 55 -2.04 6.96 -0.82
CA ALA A 55 -1.64 8.36 -0.87
C ALA A 55 -1.76 9.07 0.49
N SER A 56 -2.77 8.71 1.29
CA SER A 56 -2.94 9.26 2.64
C SER A 56 -1.77 8.89 3.56
N LEU A 57 -1.27 7.65 3.48
CA LEU A 57 -0.07 7.26 4.21
C LEU A 57 1.16 8.02 3.72
N VAL A 58 1.37 8.11 2.40
CA VAL A 58 2.47 8.90 1.82
C VAL A 58 2.43 10.33 2.34
N HIS A 59 1.25 10.95 2.32
CA HIS A 59 1.04 12.31 2.83
C HIS A 59 1.46 12.41 4.30
N PHE A 60 0.98 11.49 5.15
CA PHE A 60 1.34 11.45 6.57
C PHE A 60 2.85 11.34 6.79
N LEU A 61 3.54 10.45 6.05
CA LEU A 61 5.00 10.27 6.12
C LEU A 61 5.78 11.53 5.71
N CYS A 62 5.16 12.42 4.94
CA CYS A 62 5.73 13.73 4.58
C CYS A 62 5.40 14.84 5.58
N THR A 63 4.66 14.55 6.66
CA THR A 63 4.40 15.51 7.76
C THR A 63 5.41 15.40 8.90
N ARG A 64 5.44 16.40 9.79
CA ARG A 64 6.21 16.33 11.04
C ARG A 64 5.74 15.22 12.00
N GLY A 65 4.50 14.73 11.85
CA GLY A 65 3.96 13.67 12.70
C GLY A 65 4.68 12.33 12.53
N ALA A 66 5.36 12.12 11.40
CA ALA A 66 6.12 10.93 11.09
C ALA A 66 7.63 11.05 11.38
N SER A 67 8.07 12.06 12.14
CA SER A 67 9.50 12.38 12.31
C SER A 67 10.36 11.26 12.93
N TYR A 68 9.74 10.26 13.55
CA TYR A 68 10.42 9.12 14.17
C TYR A 68 10.18 7.79 13.45
N ILE A 69 9.53 7.82 12.27
CA ILE A 69 9.29 6.65 11.43
C ILE A 69 10.37 6.65 10.34
N ASN A 70 11.39 5.80 10.47
CA ASN A 70 12.51 5.72 9.52
C ASN A 70 12.93 4.28 9.27
N GLY A 71 13.31 3.98 8.04
CA GLY A 71 13.77 2.65 7.61
C GLY A 71 12.67 1.58 7.70
N SER A 72 11.41 1.99 7.78
CA SER A 72 10.27 1.07 7.95
C SER A 72 9.69 0.65 6.59
N GLU A 73 9.23 -0.59 6.51
CA GLU A 73 8.31 -1.07 5.48
C GLU A 73 6.90 -1.10 6.08
N ILE A 74 5.97 -0.37 5.48
CA ILE A 74 4.60 -0.24 6.00
C ILE A 74 3.62 -0.87 5.02
N HIS A 75 2.87 -1.85 5.49
CA HIS A 75 1.87 -2.55 4.69
C HIS A 75 0.54 -1.79 4.63
N VAL A 76 0.02 -1.59 3.41
CA VAL A 76 -1.31 -1.01 3.15
C VAL A 76 -2.09 -2.01 2.30
N ASN A 77 -2.48 -3.13 2.93
CA ASN A 77 -2.89 -4.34 2.21
C ASN A 77 -4.19 -4.99 2.72
N GLY A 78 -4.96 -4.30 3.55
CA GLY A 78 -6.21 -4.85 4.10
C GLY A 78 -6.04 -6.13 4.93
N GLY A 79 -4.82 -6.42 5.41
CA GLY A 79 -4.49 -7.62 6.19
C GLY A 79 -4.09 -8.84 5.33
N GLN A 80 -3.88 -8.68 4.03
CA GLN A 80 -3.61 -9.79 3.11
C GLN A 80 -2.36 -10.61 3.46
N HIS A 81 -1.34 -9.95 4.04
CA HIS A 81 -0.15 -10.60 4.57
C HIS A 81 0.20 -9.92 5.90
N VAL A 82 0.28 -10.72 6.97
CA VAL A 82 0.66 -10.35 8.35
C VAL A 82 1.68 -11.34 8.88
#